data_AF-A0A8T3NF65-F1
#
_entry.id   AF-A0A8T3NF65-F1
#
_cell.length_a   1.000
_cell.length_b   1.000
_cell.length_c   1.000
_cell.angle_alpha   90.00
_cell.angle_beta   90.00
_cell.angle_gamma   90.00
#
_symmetry.space_group_name_H-M   'P 1'
#
loop_
_entity.id
_entity.type
_entity.pdbx_description
1 polymer ?
#
loop_
_entity_poly.entity_id
_entity_poly.type
_entity_poly.pdbx_seq_one_letter_code
_entity_poly.pdbx_strand_id
1 'polypeptide(L)'
;MVFSVGDFHDLVRLLEQNPEWRAELRRLVLTEELLRLPALVGELAAAQRRTEEQVSALAEAQRRAEGRLERVEGRLEGVEGRLDRIDEQIAALVEAQRQTELEIRTLVHAQQALTDRQDEFAREQRDMRNMLAQLRGNDLERRYREHADAYFGRLLRRVRVVGPRERDQLFEEGIASGLLDEETAFEVRQADLIVRGRRPGEDHDTYLVIEVSAAVDPHDVERAARRASLLRRLRPALAVVAGERITTEAEGPIKTQRVWQLLDGRILEPGA
;
A
#
# COMPACT_ATOMS: atom_id res chain seq x y z
N MET A 1 -33.64 10.85 -135.07
CA MET A 1 -34.72 10.05 -134.45
C MET A 1 -35.03 10.67 -133.11
N VAL A 2 -36.30 11.00 -132.87
CA VAL A 2 -36.76 11.66 -131.64
C VAL A 2 -37.25 10.56 -130.71
N PHE A 3 -36.53 10.32 -129.61
CA PHE A 3 -36.94 9.34 -128.60
C PHE A 3 -38.25 9.82 -127.96
N SER A 4 -39.34 9.06 -128.13
CA SER A 4 -40.70 9.45 -127.70
C SER A 4 -41.14 8.74 -126.40
N VAL A 5 -42.23 9.20 -125.78
CA VAL A 5 -42.76 8.61 -124.53
C VAL A 5 -43.23 7.15 -124.74
N GLY A 6 -43.68 6.80 -125.95
CA GLY A 6 -44.01 5.43 -126.33
C GLY A 6 -42.78 4.54 -126.36
N ASP A 7 -41.67 5.02 -126.92
CA ASP A 7 -40.40 4.31 -126.98
C ASP A 7 -39.80 4.05 -125.58
N PHE A 8 -40.03 4.96 -124.63
CA PHE A 8 -39.63 4.76 -123.23
C PHE A 8 -40.44 3.66 -122.55
N HIS A 9 -41.76 3.58 -122.77
CA HIS A 9 -42.60 2.53 -122.21
C HIS A 9 -42.31 1.14 -122.80
N ASP A 10 -42.00 1.07 -124.10
CA ASP A 10 -41.58 -0.17 -124.75
C ASP A 10 -40.20 -0.62 -124.25
N LEU A 11 -39.26 0.31 -124.00
CA LEU A 11 -37.99 0.01 -123.34
C LEU A 11 -38.20 -0.55 -121.92
N VAL A 12 -39.08 0.04 -121.11
CA VAL A 12 -39.41 -0.47 -119.77
C VAL A 12 -39.99 -1.90 -119.84
N ARG A 13 -40.92 -2.15 -120.76
CA ARG A 13 -41.53 -3.49 -120.95
C ARG A 13 -40.50 -4.54 -121.37
N LEU A 14 -39.57 -4.18 -122.26
CA LEU A 14 -38.47 -5.04 -122.69
C LEU A 14 -37.47 -5.36 -121.57
N LEU A 15 -37.18 -4.38 -120.69
CA LEU A 15 -36.32 -4.57 -119.52
C LEU A 15 -36.97 -5.43 -118.42
N GLU A 16 -38.30 -5.40 -118.27
CA GLU A 16 -39.02 -6.28 -117.34
C GLU A 16 -39.02 -7.74 -117.80
N GLN A 17 -39.10 -7.97 -119.12
CA GLN A 17 -39.08 -9.31 -119.72
C GLN A 17 -37.67 -9.91 -119.84
N ASN A 18 -36.62 -9.08 -119.87
CA ASN A 18 -35.23 -9.49 -120.04
C ASN A 18 -34.38 -9.01 -118.84
N PRO A 19 -34.18 -9.86 -117.81
CA PRO A 19 -33.45 -9.51 -116.59
C PRO A 19 -32.02 -9.04 -116.85
N GLU A 20 -31.38 -9.58 -117.89
CA GLU A 20 -29.99 -9.32 -118.25
C GLU A 20 -29.78 -7.89 -118.80
N TRP A 21 -30.71 -7.42 -119.63
CA TRP A 21 -30.68 -6.05 -120.17
C TRP A 21 -30.97 -5.01 -119.08
N ARG A 22 -31.82 -5.37 -118.12
CA ARG A 22 -32.09 -4.53 -116.95
C ARG A 22 -30.87 -4.41 -116.06
N ALA A 23 -30.09 -5.48 -115.90
CA ALA A 23 -28.84 -5.44 -115.16
C ALA A 23 -27.79 -4.55 -115.85
N GLU A 24 -27.65 -4.64 -117.18
CA GLU A 24 -26.67 -3.83 -117.93
C GLU A 24 -27.04 -2.34 -117.97
N LEU A 25 -28.32 -2.00 -118.21
CA LEU A 25 -28.78 -0.61 -118.13
C LEU A 25 -28.65 -0.06 -116.71
N ARG A 26 -28.88 -0.88 -115.69
CA ARG A 26 -28.67 -0.51 -114.28
C ARG A 26 -27.21 -0.19 -114.00
N ARG A 27 -26.25 -0.92 -114.56
CA ARG A 27 -24.80 -0.68 -114.41
C ARG A 27 -24.29 0.56 -115.17
N LEU A 28 -24.92 0.89 -116.32
CA LEU A 28 -24.59 2.07 -117.12
C LEU A 28 -25.16 3.37 -116.55
N VAL A 29 -26.37 3.32 -115.97
CA VAL A 29 -27.07 4.50 -115.42
C VAL A 29 -26.76 4.72 -113.93
N LEU A 30 -26.64 3.64 -113.14
CA LEU A 30 -26.21 3.70 -111.75
C LEU A 30 -24.79 3.15 -111.66
N THR A 31 -23.83 4.01 -111.32
CA THR A 31 -22.46 3.58 -111.07
C THR A 31 -22.41 2.54 -109.95
N GLU A 32 -21.41 1.67 -109.96
CA GLU A 32 -21.18 0.66 -108.92
C GLU A 32 -21.18 1.25 -107.49
N GLU A 33 -20.70 2.49 -107.31
CA GLU A 33 -20.79 3.23 -106.05
C GLU A 33 -22.23 3.46 -105.58
N LEU A 34 -23.13 3.90 -106.47
CA LEU A 34 -24.55 4.13 -106.15
C LEU A 34 -25.29 2.82 -105.87
N LEU A 35 -24.88 1.72 -106.51
CA LEU A 35 -25.47 0.40 -106.28
C LEU A 35 -25.06 -0.21 -104.92
N ARG A 36 -23.88 0.13 -104.38
CA ARG A 36 -23.39 -0.32 -103.07
C ARG A 36 -23.88 0.53 -101.89
N LEU A 37 -24.32 1.75 -102.17
CA LEU A 37 -24.76 2.73 -101.16
C LEU A 37 -25.81 2.19 -100.17
N PRO A 38 -26.86 1.44 -100.57
CA PRO A 38 -27.82 0.85 -99.63
C PRO A 38 -27.18 -0.16 -98.67
N ALA A 39 -26.20 -0.94 -99.12
CA ALA A 39 -25.46 -1.86 -98.27
C ALA A 39 -24.58 -1.12 -97.28
N LEU A 40 -23.84 -0.10 -97.72
CA LEU A 40 -23.03 0.77 -96.84
C LEU A 40 -23.88 1.51 -95.80
N VAL A 41 -25.06 2.00 -96.18
CA VAL A 41 -26.02 2.62 -95.26
C VAL A 41 -26.57 1.58 -94.27
N GLY A 42 -26.83 0.35 -94.71
CA GLY A 42 -27.22 -0.76 -93.83
C GLY A 42 -26.13 -1.13 -92.82
N GLU A 43 -24.88 -1.19 -93.25
CA GLU A 43 -23.71 -1.43 -92.40
C GLU A 43 -23.48 -0.29 -91.40
N LEU A 44 -23.59 0.97 -91.85
CA LEU A 44 -23.51 2.15 -91.00
C LEU A 44 -24.63 2.14 -89.96
N ALA A 45 -25.88 1.86 -90.34
CA ALA A 45 -26.99 1.77 -89.42
C ALA A 45 -26.80 0.63 -88.39
N ALA A 46 -26.21 -0.50 -88.80
CA ALA A 46 -25.88 -1.59 -87.88
C ALA A 46 -24.71 -1.25 -86.95
N ALA A 47 -23.70 -0.51 -87.43
CA ALA A 47 -22.61 0.01 -86.60
C ALA A 47 -23.12 1.06 -85.61
N GLN A 48 -24.02 1.93 -86.04
CA GLN A 48 -24.67 2.94 -85.20
C GLN A 48 -25.49 2.29 -84.09
N ARG A 49 -26.35 1.31 -84.41
CA ARG A 49 -27.10 0.55 -83.39
C ARG A 49 -26.20 -0.10 -82.34
N ARG A 50 -25.10 -0.75 -82.77
CA ARG A 50 -24.10 -1.33 -81.85
C ARG A 50 -23.43 -0.27 -80.97
N THR A 51 -23.17 0.92 -81.52
CA THR A 51 -22.59 2.03 -80.77
C THR A 51 -23.60 2.57 -79.74
N GLU A 52 -24.87 2.73 -80.12
CA GLU A 52 -25.95 3.15 -79.21
C GLU A 52 -26.13 2.14 -78.05
N GLU A 53 -26.09 0.84 -78.34
CA GLU A 53 -26.11 -0.23 -77.32
C GLU A 53 -24.91 -0.14 -76.37
N GLN A 54 -23.69 0.05 -76.89
CA GLN A 54 -22.49 0.22 -76.08
C GLN A 54 -22.55 1.46 -75.19
N VAL A 55 -23.03 2.59 -75.73
CA VAL A 55 -23.21 3.85 -74.99
C VAL A 55 -24.24 3.67 -73.88
N SER A 56 -25.36 2.97 -74.14
CA SER A 56 -26.36 2.67 -73.12
C SER A 56 -25.79 1.80 -71.99
N ALA A 57 -25.03 0.76 -72.34
CA ALA A 57 -24.37 -0.11 -71.36
C ALA A 57 -23.31 0.64 -70.51
N LEU A 58 -22.56 1.55 -71.14
CA LEU A 58 -21.63 2.45 -70.46
C LEU A 58 -22.35 3.39 -69.49
N ALA A 59 -23.46 4.00 -69.90
CA ALA A 59 -24.27 4.86 -69.04
C ALA A 59 -24.84 4.10 -67.83
N GLU A 60 -25.26 2.85 -67.99
CA GLU A 60 -25.68 1.99 -66.88
C GLU A 60 -24.53 1.58 -65.96
N ALA A 61 -23.34 1.29 -66.50
CA ALA A 61 -22.15 1.02 -65.70
C ALA A 61 -21.73 2.25 -64.90
N GLN A 62 -21.79 3.44 -65.51
CA GLN A 62 -21.53 4.71 -64.85
C GLN A 62 -22.51 4.98 -63.71
N ARG A 63 -23.82 4.88 -63.95
CA ARG A 63 -24.84 5.02 -62.89
C ARG A 63 -24.61 4.06 -61.71
N ARG A 64 -24.21 2.81 -62.00
CA ARG A 64 -23.87 1.83 -60.96
C ARG A 64 -22.59 2.19 -60.20
N ALA A 65 -21.61 2.80 -60.86
CA ALA A 65 -20.39 3.28 -60.23
C ALA A 65 -20.66 4.49 -59.33
N GLU A 66 -21.44 5.47 -59.81
CA GLU A 66 -21.89 6.63 -59.03
C GLU A 66 -22.62 6.19 -57.75
N GLY A 67 -23.61 5.30 -57.87
CA GLY A 67 -24.31 4.77 -56.69
C GLY A 67 -23.43 3.93 -55.76
N ARG A 68 -22.28 3.40 -56.21
CA ARG A 68 -21.28 2.77 -55.33
C ARG A 68 -20.44 3.82 -54.60
N LEU A 69 -20.10 4.93 -55.26
CA LEU A 69 -19.34 6.04 -54.68
C LEU A 69 -20.16 6.72 -53.57
N GLU A 70 -21.43 7.04 -53.82
CA GLU A 70 -22.32 7.63 -52.79
C GLU A 70 -22.41 6.75 -51.53
N ARG A 71 -22.47 5.42 -51.70
CA ARG A 71 -22.46 4.48 -50.56
C ARG A 71 -21.12 4.46 -49.82
N VAL A 72 -20.01 4.66 -50.51
CA VAL A 72 -18.68 4.73 -49.87
C VAL A 72 -18.54 6.05 -49.12
N GLU A 73 -18.96 7.17 -49.71
CA GLU A 73 -18.97 8.49 -49.09
C GLU A 73 -19.79 8.48 -47.79
N GLY A 74 -21.03 7.99 -47.83
CA GLY A 74 -21.85 7.88 -46.61
C GLY A 74 -21.25 6.95 -45.53
N ARG A 75 -20.47 5.93 -45.94
CA ARG A 75 -19.72 5.09 -44.98
C ARG A 75 -18.53 5.82 -44.38
N LEU A 76 -17.84 6.67 -45.16
CA LEU A 76 -16.72 7.46 -44.69
C LEU A 76 -17.19 8.54 -43.71
N GLU A 77 -18.27 9.25 -44.02
CA GLU A 77 -18.90 10.21 -43.09
C GLU A 77 -19.29 9.52 -41.76
N GLY A 78 -19.85 8.30 -41.84
CA GLY A 78 -20.18 7.52 -40.66
C GLY A 78 -18.95 7.05 -39.85
N VAL A 79 -17.79 6.89 -40.49
CA VAL A 79 -16.53 6.58 -39.81
C VAL A 79 -15.93 7.83 -39.17
N GLU A 80 -15.92 8.96 -39.87
CA GLU A 80 -15.46 10.26 -39.35
C GLU A 80 -16.24 10.63 -38.08
N GLY A 81 -17.58 10.59 -38.13
CA GLY A 81 -18.39 10.86 -36.93
C GLY A 81 -18.26 9.81 -35.81
N ARG A 82 -17.66 8.64 -36.06
CA ARG A 82 -17.26 7.70 -35.00
C ARG A 82 -15.90 8.05 -34.42
N LEU A 83 -14.96 8.51 -35.25
CA LEU A 83 -13.64 8.96 -34.82
C LEU A 83 -13.78 10.21 -33.93
N ASP A 84 -14.59 11.19 -34.33
CA ASP A 84 -14.82 12.39 -33.52
C ASP A 84 -15.34 12.04 -32.11
N ARG A 85 -16.30 11.11 -32.03
CA ARG A 85 -16.84 10.62 -30.75
C ARG A 85 -15.79 9.88 -29.92
N ILE A 86 -14.92 9.11 -30.56
CA ILE A 86 -13.84 8.41 -29.87
C ILE A 86 -12.83 9.42 -29.32
N ASP A 87 -12.49 10.46 -30.08
CA ASP A 87 -11.56 11.51 -29.65
C ASP A 87 -12.13 12.27 -28.45
N GLU A 88 -13.42 12.61 -28.47
CA GLU A 88 -14.12 13.21 -27.32
C GLU A 88 -14.09 12.28 -26.08
N GLN A 89 -14.36 10.99 -26.27
CA GLN A 89 -14.32 10.01 -25.17
C GLN A 89 -12.91 9.84 -24.59
N ILE A 90 -11.88 9.81 -25.44
CA ILE A 90 -10.48 9.73 -25.01
C ILE A 90 -10.11 11.00 -24.22
N ALA A 91 -10.48 12.18 -24.71
CA ALA A 91 -10.22 13.43 -24.01
C ALA A 91 -10.87 13.46 -22.61
N ALA A 92 -12.12 12.99 -22.51
CA ALA A 92 -12.81 12.88 -21.23
C ALA A 92 -12.13 11.88 -20.27
N LEU A 93 -11.66 10.74 -20.79
CA LEU A 93 -10.93 9.75 -20.00
C LEU A 93 -9.58 10.28 -19.50
N VAL A 94 -8.84 11.01 -20.33
CA VAL A 94 -7.57 11.63 -19.93
C VAL A 94 -7.78 12.62 -18.79
N GLU A 95 -8.82 13.45 -18.86
CA GLU A 95 -9.11 14.40 -17.78
C GLU A 95 -9.56 13.69 -16.50
N ALA A 96 -10.44 12.67 -16.60
CA ALA A 96 -10.84 11.87 -15.45
C ALA A 96 -9.65 11.15 -14.78
N GLN A 97 -8.71 10.63 -15.59
CA GLN A 97 -7.48 10.04 -15.10
C GLN A 97 -6.62 11.09 -14.38
N ARG A 98 -6.46 12.29 -14.95
CA ARG A 98 -5.70 13.39 -14.34
C ARG A 98 -6.27 13.81 -12.99
N GLN A 99 -7.60 13.88 -12.86
CA GLN A 99 -8.28 14.16 -11.59
C GLN A 99 -8.02 13.06 -10.57
N THR A 100 -8.15 11.80 -10.98
CA THR A 100 -7.88 10.64 -10.12
C THR A 100 -6.44 10.63 -9.62
N GLU A 101 -5.46 10.97 -10.47
CA GLU A 101 -4.05 11.08 -10.05
C GLU A 101 -3.82 12.17 -9.00
N LEU A 102 -4.53 13.30 -9.09
CA LEU A 102 -4.47 14.37 -8.09
C LEU A 102 -5.08 13.95 -6.75
N GLU A 103 -6.23 13.25 -6.78
CA GLU A 103 -6.86 12.70 -5.59
C GLU A 103 -5.96 11.67 -4.90
N ILE A 104 -5.36 10.75 -5.67
CA ILE A 104 -4.42 9.76 -5.15
C ILE A 104 -3.23 10.44 -4.49
N ARG A 105 -2.62 11.45 -5.11
CA ARG A 105 -1.50 12.20 -4.50
C ARG A 105 -1.91 12.85 -3.18
N THR A 106 -3.11 13.44 -3.14
CA THR A 106 -3.65 14.06 -1.92
C THR A 106 -3.84 13.02 -0.81
N LEU A 107 -4.38 11.86 -1.14
CA LEU A 107 -4.56 10.75 -0.20
C LEU A 107 -3.22 10.21 0.33
N VAL A 108 -2.22 10.06 -0.54
CA VAL A 108 -0.87 9.63 -0.14
C VAL A 108 -0.26 10.61 0.86
N HIS A 109 -0.37 11.92 0.61
CA HIS A 109 0.12 12.93 1.56
C HIS A 109 -0.62 12.89 2.90
N ALA A 110 -1.94 12.75 2.88
CA ALA A 110 -2.74 12.61 4.11
C ALA A 110 -2.38 11.34 4.90
N GLN A 111 -2.16 10.22 4.21
CA GLN A 111 -1.76 8.96 4.82
C GLN A 111 -0.36 9.04 5.45
N GLN A 112 0.60 9.73 4.81
CA GLN A 112 1.92 9.93 5.37
C GLN A 112 1.84 10.77 6.66
N ALA A 113 1.11 11.89 6.63
CA ALA A 113 0.92 12.74 7.81
C ALA A 113 0.26 12.00 8.99
N LEU A 114 -0.69 11.10 8.70
CA LEU A 114 -1.31 10.25 9.72
C LEU A 114 -0.32 9.25 10.31
N THR A 115 0.54 8.65 9.47
CA THR A 115 1.58 7.72 9.92
C THR A 115 2.55 8.42 10.85
N ASP A 116 3.03 9.60 10.47
CA ASP A 116 3.97 10.38 11.29
C ASP A 116 3.37 10.72 12.67
N ARG A 117 2.08 11.11 12.69
CA ARG A 117 1.35 11.39 13.93
C ARG A 117 1.15 10.16 14.81
N GLN A 118 0.94 8.98 14.20
CA GLN A 118 0.85 7.72 14.95
C GLN A 118 2.19 7.37 15.60
N ASP A 119 3.29 7.58 14.90
CA ASP A 119 4.64 7.34 15.43
C ASP A 119 4.99 8.29 16.57
N GLU A 120 4.61 9.57 16.46
CA GLU A 120 4.77 10.55 17.53
C GLU A 120 3.96 10.16 18.77
N PHE A 121 2.67 9.85 18.60
CA PHE A 121 1.82 9.39 19.70
C PHE A 121 2.38 8.12 20.36
N ALA A 122 2.90 7.17 19.57
CA ALA A 122 3.51 5.96 20.10
C ALA A 122 4.80 6.24 20.91
N ARG A 123 5.54 7.31 20.59
CA ARG A 123 6.68 7.76 21.40
C ARG A 123 6.21 8.39 22.70
N GLU A 124 5.26 9.33 22.64
CA GLU A 124 4.69 9.96 23.83
C GLU A 124 4.09 8.94 24.81
N GLN A 125 3.39 7.93 24.30
CA GLN A 125 2.85 6.84 25.13
C GLN A 125 3.94 6.01 25.80
N ARG A 126 5.07 5.78 25.13
CA ARG A 126 6.22 5.08 25.74
C ARG A 126 6.86 5.92 26.83
N ASP A 127 7.05 7.22 26.59
CA ASP A 127 7.63 8.13 27.57
C ASP A 127 6.72 8.29 28.79
N MET A 128 5.41 8.41 28.58
CA MET A 128 4.41 8.43 29.65
C MET A 128 4.45 7.14 30.48
N ARG A 129 4.52 5.96 29.84
CA ARG A 129 4.63 4.68 30.55
C ARG A 129 5.90 4.61 31.41
N ASN A 130 7.03 5.09 30.87
CA ASN A 130 8.29 5.13 31.60
C ASN A 130 8.22 6.08 32.81
N MET A 131 7.63 7.26 32.63
CA MET A 131 7.43 8.23 33.72
C MET A 131 6.51 7.67 34.81
N LEU A 132 5.41 7.01 34.42
CA LEU A 132 4.50 6.36 35.38
C LEU A 132 5.17 5.21 36.12
N ALA A 133 6.00 4.41 35.44
CA ALA A 133 6.78 3.35 36.09
C ALA A 133 7.74 3.93 37.14
N GLN A 134 8.45 5.01 36.82
CA GLN A 134 9.34 5.69 37.74
C GLN A 134 8.60 6.30 38.94
N LEU A 135 7.47 6.98 38.69
CA LEU A 135 6.64 7.56 39.75
C LEU A 135 6.11 6.48 40.70
N ARG A 136 5.67 5.33 40.16
CA ARG A 136 5.21 4.20 40.96
C ARG A 136 6.34 3.62 41.81
N GLY A 137 7.55 3.48 41.25
CA GLY A 137 8.73 3.04 41.99
C GLY A 137 9.04 3.96 43.17
N ASN A 138 9.15 5.27 42.91
CA ASN A 138 9.42 6.27 43.94
C ASN A 138 8.35 6.29 45.04
N ASP A 139 7.06 6.15 44.67
CA ASP A 139 5.98 6.09 45.64
C ASP A 139 6.04 4.81 46.50
N LEU A 140 6.36 3.67 45.88
CA LEU A 140 6.50 2.40 46.59
C LEU A 140 7.66 2.45 47.61
N GLU A 141 8.83 2.95 47.21
CA GLU A 141 9.98 3.16 48.10
C GLU A 141 9.63 4.08 49.26
N ARG A 142 8.93 5.19 48.98
CA ARG A 142 8.45 6.13 50.01
C ARG A 142 7.51 5.42 50.98
N ARG A 143 6.53 4.67 50.50
CA ARG A 143 5.55 3.94 51.34
C ARG A 143 6.24 2.96 52.30
N TYR A 144 7.21 2.17 51.81
CA TYR A 144 7.98 1.24 52.65
C TYR A 144 8.83 1.95 53.70
N ARG A 145 9.35 3.14 53.37
CA ARG A 145 10.14 3.97 54.31
C ARG A 145 9.26 4.59 55.39
N GLU A 146 8.14 5.18 55.01
CA GLU A 146 7.22 5.88 55.93
C GLU A 146 6.52 4.91 56.89
N HIS A 147 6.19 3.70 56.43
CA HIS A 147 5.47 2.68 57.20
C HIS A 147 6.33 1.46 57.52
N ALA A 148 7.65 1.65 57.68
CA ALA A 148 8.60 0.57 57.90
C ALA A 148 8.24 -0.28 59.14
N ASP A 149 7.73 0.33 60.20
CA ASP A 149 7.30 -0.34 61.42
C ASP A 149 6.12 -1.31 61.18
N ALA A 150 5.13 -0.89 60.38
CA ALA A 150 3.99 -1.73 60.04
C ALA A 150 4.40 -2.93 59.15
N TYR A 151 5.27 -2.67 58.18
CA TYR A 151 5.71 -3.66 57.20
C TYR A 151 6.70 -4.69 57.77
N PHE A 152 7.72 -4.23 58.49
CA PHE A 152 8.80 -5.07 59.00
C PHE A 152 8.62 -5.49 60.46
N GLY A 153 7.56 -5.02 61.14
CA GLY A 153 7.29 -5.29 62.56
C GLY A 153 7.08 -6.76 62.92
N ARG A 154 6.75 -7.62 61.95
CA ARG A 154 6.68 -9.08 62.16
C ARG A 154 8.06 -9.75 62.11
N LEU A 155 9.04 -9.15 61.44
CA LEU A 155 10.42 -9.63 61.38
C LEU A 155 11.26 -9.10 62.55
N LEU A 156 11.10 -7.81 62.86
CA LEU A 156 11.89 -7.12 63.87
C LEU A 156 10.99 -6.36 64.85
N ARG A 157 11.38 -6.34 66.13
CA ARG A 157 10.83 -5.44 67.15
C ARG A 157 11.60 -4.12 67.16
N ARG A 158 10.94 -3.02 67.56
CA ARG A 158 11.55 -1.67 67.63
C ARG A 158 12.19 -1.24 66.30
N VAL A 159 11.45 -1.45 65.21
CA VAL A 159 11.86 -1.12 63.85
C VAL A 159 12.21 0.37 63.72
N ARG A 160 13.36 0.67 63.12
CA ARG A 160 13.80 2.03 62.79
C ARG A 160 14.47 2.05 61.43
N VAL A 161 14.08 2.99 60.58
CA VAL A 161 14.78 3.25 59.32
C VAL A 161 16.15 3.87 59.63
N VAL A 162 17.20 3.32 59.05
CA VAL A 162 18.56 3.84 59.19
C VAL A 162 18.71 5.05 58.28
N GLY A 163 18.73 6.24 58.87
CA GLY A 163 18.80 7.50 58.14
C GLY A 163 20.17 7.75 57.49
N PRO A 164 20.30 8.76 56.61
CA PRO A 164 21.56 9.06 55.92
C PRO A 164 22.76 9.21 56.85
N ARG A 165 22.63 10.00 57.92
CA ARG A 165 23.72 10.24 58.90
C ARG A 165 24.18 8.97 59.61
N GLU A 166 23.23 8.11 60.02
CA GLU A 166 23.54 6.86 60.71
C GLU A 166 24.19 5.85 59.76
N ARG A 167 23.78 5.82 58.48
CA ARG A 167 24.44 5.01 57.45
C ARG A 167 25.86 5.49 57.16
N ASP A 168 26.06 6.79 57.03
CA ASP A 168 27.39 7.35 56.75
C ASP A 168 28.37 7.05 57.89
N GLN A 169 27.96 7.27 59.14
CA GLN A 169 28.77 6.90 60.30
C GLN A 169 29.11 5.40 60.31
N LEU A 170 28.12 4.53 60.08
CA LEU A 170 28.31 3.09 60.07
C LEU A 170 29.34 2.64 59.01
N PHE A 171 29.31 3.25 57.82
CA PHE A 171 30.24 2.90 56.74
C PHE A 171 31.62 3.51 56.95
N GLU A 172 31.73 4.74 57.46
CA GLU A 172 33.01 5.36 57.83
C GLU A 172 33.74 4.52 58.89
N GLU A 173 33.04 4.09 59.94
CA GLU A 173 33.60 3.20 60.97
C GLU A 173 34.06 1.87 60.37
N GLY A 174 33.29 1.31 59.43
CA GLY A 174 33.61 0.07 58.73
C GLY A 174 34.86 0.17 57.85
N ILE A 175 35.01 1.27 57.13
CA ILE A 175 36.19 1.55 56.29
C ILE A 175 37.42 1.80 57.17
N ALA A 176 37.29 2.62 58.21
CA ALA A 176 38.38 2.88 59.16
C ALA A 176 38.87 1.60 59.85
N SER A 177 37.97 0.65 60.09
CA SER A 177 38.28 -0.66 60.68
C SER A 177 38.77 -1.70 59.65
N GLY A 178 38.87 -1.35 58.37
CA GLY A 178 39.29 -2.25 57.29
C GLY A 178 38.30 -3.39 56.97
N LEU A 179 37.07 -3.31 57.45
CA LEU A 179 36.02 -4.33 57.22
C LEU A 179 35.31 -4.13 55.86
N LEU A 180 35.35 -2.92 55.32
CA LEU A 180 34.85 -2.54 54.00
C LEU A 180 35.87 -1.65 53.29
N ASP A 181 35.89 -1.70 51.95
CA ASP A 181 36.49 -0.67 51.10
C ASP A 181 35.42 0.34 50.64
N GLU A 182 35.86 1.43 50.00
CA GLU A 182 34.95 2.49 49.54
C GLU A 182 33.94 2.01 48.50
N GLU A 183 34.33 1.09 47.60
CA GLU A 183 33.47 0.55 46.54
C GLU A 183 32.36 -0.33 47.13
N THR A 184 32.72 -1.21 48.05
CA THR A 184 31.79 -2.08 48.78
C THR A 184 30.84 -1.26 49.65
N ALA A 185 31.33 -0.22 50.32
CA ALA A 185 30.49 0.69 51.10
C ALA A 185 29.50 1.46 50.21
N PHE A 186 29.94 1.93 49.04
CA PHE A 186 29.07 2.57 48.06
C PHE A 186 27.98 1.63 47.55
N GLU A 187 28.31 0.37 47.30
CA GLU A 187 27.34 -0.63 46.87
C GLU A 187 26.23 -0.87 47.90
N VAL A 188 26.57 -1.03 49.18
CA VAL A 188 25.57 -1.20 50.25
C VAL A 188 24.75 0.08 50.44
N ARG A 189 25.37 1.26 50.24
CA ARG A 189 24.68 2.56 50.31
C ARG A 189 23.58 2.69 49.25
N GLN A 190 23.70 2.00 48.11
CA GLN A 190 22.68 2.00 47.06
C GLN A 190 21.45 1.15 47.39
N ALA A 191 21.40 0.44 48.52
CA ALA A 191 20.19 -0.25 48.96
C ALA A 191 19.04 0.76 49.13
N ASP A 192 17.86 0.40 48.60
CA ASP A 192 16.69 1.28 48.57
C ASP A 192 16.24 1.64 49.99
N LEU A 193 16.30 0.66 50.89
CA LEU A 193 15.97 0.84 52.29
C LEU A 193 16.83 -0.04 53.20
N ILE A 194 17.35 0.55 54.28
CA ILE A 194 17.98 -0.19 55.38
C ILE A 194 17.21 0.10 56.65
N VAL A 195 16.80 -0.96 57.33
CA VAL A 195 16.03 -0.90 58.58
C VAL A 195 16.79 -1.66 59.64
N ARG A 196 16.78 -1.18 60.89
CA ARG A 196 17.29 -1.92 62.03
C ARG A 196 16.22 -2.16 63.08
N GLY A 197 16.42 -3.19 63.87
CA GLY A 197 15.56 -3.54 64.99
C GLY A 197 16.06 -4.80 65.64
N ARG A 198 15.29 -5.37 66.56
CA ARG A 198 15.67 -6.57 67.30
C ARG A 198 14.86 -7.76 66.86
N ARG A 199 15.51 -8.80 66.37
CA ARG A 199 14.82 -10.05 66.02
C ARG A 199 14.29 -10.74 67.29
N PRO A 200 13.11 -11.37 67.27
CA PRO A 200 12.63 -12.17 68.39
C PRO A 200 13.64 -13.26 68.78
N GLY A 201 14.07 -13.28 70.04
CA GLY A 201 15.05 -14.25 70.56
C GLY A 201 16.52 -13.81 70.46
N GLU A 202 16.81 -12.67 69.84
CA GLU A 202 18.16 -12.09 69.77
C GLU A 202 18.25 -10.85 70.67
N ASP A 203 19.40 -10.65 71.35
CA ASP A 203 19.64 -9.49 72.23
C ASP A 203 20.35 -8.32 71.54
N HIS A 204 20.75 -8.48 70.28
CA HIS A 204 21.44 -7.48 69.47
C HIS A 204 20.54 -6.92 68.35
N ASP A 205 20.93 -5.77 67.80
CA ASP A 205 20.24 -5.19 66.65
C ASP A 205 20.60 -5.96 65.36
N THR A 206 19.58 -6.34 64.61
CA THR A 206 19.64 -6.94 63.28
C THR A 206 19.21 -5.90 62.24
N TYR A 207 19.94 -5.84 61.13
CA TYR A 207 19.65 -4.98 60.00
C TYR A 207 18.91 -5.75 58.90
N LEU A 208 17.97 -5.11 58.23
CA LEU A 208 17.36 -5.59 56.99
C LEU A 208 17.88 -4.70 55.86
N VAL A 209 18.45 -5.31 54.84
CA VAL A 209 18.79 -4.64 53.59
C VAL A 209 17.71 -5.01 52.59
N ILE A 210 16.99 -3.99 52.14
CA ILE A 210 15.75 -4.14 51.39
C ILE A 210 15.91 -3.52 50.00
N GLU A 211 15.62 -4.33 48.98
CA GLU A 211 15.38 -3.86 47.61
C GLU A 211 13.86 -3.78 47.39
N VAL A 212 13.39 -2.66 46.84
CA VAL A 212 11.98 -2.36 46.63
C VAL A 212 11.70 -2.32 45.14
N SER A 213 10.76 -3.15 44.68
CA SER A 213 10.32 -3.16 43.30
C SER A 213 8.83 -3.42 43.19
N ALA A 214 8.15 -2.77 42.23
CA ALA A 214 6.75 -3.09 41.96
C ALA A 214 6.57 -4.55 41.49
N ALA A 215 7.58 -5.10 40.82
CA ALA A 215 7.64 -6.50 40.43
C ALA A 215 9.07 -7.01 40.69
N VAL A 216 9.22 -7.79 41.76
CA VAL A 216 10.53 -8.29 42.18
C VAL A 216 11.03 -9.34 41.20
N ASP A 217 12.19 -9.08 40.59
CA ASP A 217 12.85 -9.96 39.62
C ASP A 217 14.12 -10.63 40.23
N PRO A 218 14.82 -11.52 39.49
CA PRO A 218 16.06 -12.14 39.98
C PRO A 218 17.16 -11.15 40.38
N HIS A 219 17.28 -10.02 39.70
CA HIS A 219 18.30 -9.01 39.99
C HIS A 219 18.00 -8.30 41.31
N ASP A 220 16.73 -8.01 41.61
CA ASP A 220 16.31 -7.47 42.91
C ASP A 220 16.74 -8.39 44.06
N VAL A 221 16.58 -9.70 43.87
CA VAL A 221 16.96 -10.72 44.86
C VAL A 221 18.47 -10.79 45.04
N GLU A 222 19.22 -10.81 43.93
CA GLU A 222 20.68 -10.81 43.93
C GLU A 222 21.25 -9.55 44.60
N ARG A 223 20.68 -8.37 44.29
CA ARG A 223 21.07 -7.10 44.91
C ARG A 223 20.83 -7.15 46.42
N ALA A 224 19.65 -7.58 46.86
CA ALA A 224 19.31 -7.68 48.28
C ALA A 224 20.28 -8.63 49.01
N ALA A 225 20.52 -9.82 48.45
CA ALA A 225 21.40 -10.83 49.01
C ALA A 225 22.85 -10.35 49.09
N ARG A 226 23.38 -9.80 47.99
CA ARG A 226 24.74 -9.30 47.90
C ARG A 226 24.95 -8.16 48.89
N ARG A 227 24.12 -7.12 48.86
CA ARG A 227 24.22 -5.95 49.76
C ARG A 227 24.06 -6.35 51.23
N ALA A 228 23.16 -7.27 51.56
CA ALA A 228 23.06 -7.82 52.91
C ALA A 228 24.32 -8.59 53.33
N SER A 229 24.92 -9.38 52.44
CA SER A 229 26.15 -10.12 52.74
C SER A 229 27.34 -9.20 53.04
N LEU A 230 27.39 -8.05 52.36
CA LEU A 230 28.40 -7.02 52.59
C LEU A 230 28.16 -6.32 53.94
N LEU A 231 26.91 -5.93 54.23
CA LEU A 231 26.56 -5.31 55.51
C LEU A 231 26.80 -6.26 56.71
N ARG A 232 26.64 -7.58 56.51
CA ARG A 232 26.93 -8.61 57.53
C ARG A 232 28.34 -8.54 58.10
N ARG A 233 29.31 -7.99 57.35
CA ARG A 233 30.69 -7.80 57.83
C ARG A 233 30.78 -6.78 58.97
N LEU A 234 29.82 -5.86 59.04
CA LEU A 234 29.75 -4.82 60.08
C LEU A 234 28.74 -5.14 61.18
N ARG A 235 27.56 -5.61 60.79
CA ARG A 235 26.41 -5.82 61.68
C ARG A 235 25.59 -7.01 61.20
N PRO A 236 24.96 -7.80 62.08
CA PRO A 236 24.05 -8.88 61.67
C PRO A 236 22.96 -8.33 60.72
N ALA A 237 22.87 -8.87 59.50
CA ALA A 237 21.98 -8.35 58.48
C ALA A 237 21.24 -9.45 57.71
N LEU A 238 20.00 -9.20 57.29
CA LEU A 238 19.18 -10.08 56.46
C LEU A 238 18.85 -9.40 55.14
N ALA A 239 18.78 -10.20 54.07
CA ALA A 239 18.34 -9.75 52.76
C ALA A 239 16.82 -9.83 52.68
N VAL A 240 16.20 -8.77 52.17
CA VAL A 240 14.76 -8.69 51.97
C VAL A 240 14.48 -8.10 50.59
N VAL A 241 13.51 -8.67 49.89
CA VAL A 241 12.89 -8.05 48.72
C VAL A 241 11.47 -7.66 49.08
N ALA A 242 11.09 -6.44 48.72
CA ALA A 242 9.77 -5.89 49.03
C ALA A 242 9.09 -5.41 47.75
N GLY A 243 7.82 -5.73 47.60
CA GLY A 243 7.08 -5.36 46.40
C GLY A 243 5.61 -5.74 46.43
N GLU A 244 4.96 -5.58 45.28
CA GLU A 244 3.54 -5.95 45.11
C GLU A 244 3.41 -7.38 44.58
N ARG A 245 4.38 -7.83 43.78
CA ARG A 245 4.42 -9.18 43.20
C ARG A 245 5.86 -9.62 42.95
N ILE A 246 6.04 -10.92 42.73
CA ILE A 246 7.31 -11.57 42.37
C ILE A 246 7.15 -12.19 40.98
N THR A 247 8.21 -12.14 40.17
CA THR A 247 8.24 -12.85 38.88
C THR A 247 8.62 -14.31 39.07
N THR A 248 8.14 -15.19 38.19
CA THR A 248 8.40 -16.64 38.29
C THR A 248 9.89 -16.97 38.32
N GLU A 249 10.71 -16.18 37.63
CA GLU A 249 12.16 -16.35 37.55
C GLU A 249 12.87 -16.06 38.88
N ALA A 250 12.29 -15.21 39.73
CA ALA A 250 12.88 -14.80 41.00
C ALA A 250 12.73 -15.86 42.10
N GLU A 251 11.80 -16.81 41.97
CA GLU A 251 11.53 -17.85 42.98
C GLU A 251 12.76 -18.73 43.28
N GLY A 252 13.53 -19.09 42.26
CA GLY A 252 14.75 -19.90 42.40
C GLY A 252 15.84 -19.16 43.19
N PRO A 253 16.26 -17.96 42.76
CA PRO A 253 17.21 -17.11 43.50
C PRO A 253 16.80 -16.86 44.95
N ILE A 254 15.51 -16.61 45.23
CA ILE A 254 14.99 -16.36 46.59
C ILE A 254 15.31 -17.54 47.51
N LYS A 255 15.06 -18.76 47.04
CA LYS A 255 15.31 -19.99 47.81
C LYS A 255 16.80 -20.23 48.00
N THR A 256 17.59 -20.14 46.93
CA THR A 256 19.03 -20.40 46.98
C THR A 256 19.78 -19.38 47.85
N GLN A 257 19.43 -18.10 47.73
CA GLN A 257 20.12 -17.00 48.43
C GLN A 257 19.51 -16.67 49.80
N ARG A 258 18.43 -17.38 50.17
CA ARG A 258 17.71 -17.26 51.43
C ARG A 258 17.23 -15.83 51.71
N VAL A 259 16.61 -15.20 50.71
CA VAL A 259 16.09 -13.84 50.78
C VAL A 259 14.65 -13.84 51.29
N TRP A 260 14.35 -12.96 52.25
CA TRP A 260 12.99 -12.81 52.78
C TRP A 260 12.13 -12.01 51.81
N GLN A 261 10.86 -12.35 51.71
CA GLN A 261 9.94 -11.68 50.79
C GLN A 261 8.91 -10.90 51.59
N LEU A 262 8.68 -9.65 51.21
CA LEU A 262 7.60 -8.82 51.74
C LEU A 262 6.69 -8.38 50.59
N LEU A 263 5.60 -9.10 50.40
CA LEU A 263 4.65 -8.87 49.31
C LEU A 263 3.33 -8.37 49.84
N ASP A 264 2.94 -7.17 49.44
CA ASP A 264 1.65 -6.56 49.80
C ASP A 264 1.35 -6.67 51.32
N GLY A 265 2.36 -6.36 52.15
CA GLY A 265 2.27 -6.43 53.62
C GLY A 265 2.35 -7.83 54.23
N ARG A 266 2.56 -8.88 53.44
CA ARG A 266 2.75 -10.26 53.90
C ARG A 266 4.22 -10.65 53.84
N ILE A 267 4.71 -11.26 54.91
CA ILE A 267 6.08 -11.75 54.99
C ILE A 267 6.09 -13.24 54.66
N LEU A 268 6.93 -13.63 53.71
CA LEU A 268 7.20 -15.03 53.38
C LEU A 268 8.66 -15.34 53.68
N GLU A 269 8.87 -16.49 54.33
CA GLU A 269 10.20 -16.96 54.67
C GLU A 269 10.95 -17.44 53.42
N PRO A 270 12.30 -17.40 53.43
CA PRO A 270 13.07 -17.98 52.35
C PRO A 270 12.91 -19.51 52.35
N GLY A 271 12.24 -20.04 51.31
CA GLY A 271 11.97 -21.48 51.18
C GLY A 271 10.50 -21.90 51.29
N ALA A 272 9.58 -20.95 51.51
CA ALA A 272 8.13 -21.18 51.39
C ALA A 272 7.70 -21.48 49.93
#